data_AF-A0A936LV40-F1
#
_entry.id   AF-A0A936LV40-F1
#
_cell.length_a   1.000
_cell.length_b   1.000
_cell.length_c   1.000
_cell.angle_alpha   90.00
_cell.angle_beta   90.00
_cell.angle_gamma   90.00
#
_symmetry.space_group_name_H-M   'P 1'
#
loop_
_entity.id
_entity.type
_entity.pdbx_description
1 polymer ?
#
loop_
_entity_poly.entity_id
_entity_poly.type
_entity_poly.pdbx_seq_one_letter_code
_entity_poly.pdbx_strand_id
1 'polypeptide(L)'
;MPDACRDSRHENADFLTVREGEAAYRELGLDLADFDLVYAFPWPGEEERFLEMVRVCGRRDTLLLIYGASDGYQLFERGRRIPLPAAQNRS
;
A
#
# COMPACT_ATOMS: atom_id res chain seq x y z
N MET A 1 -22.19 7.78 44.00
CA MET A 1 -21.25 8.38 43.02
C MET A 1 -20.23 9.20 43.81
N PRO A 2 -18.93 9.26 43.43
CA PRO A 2 -18.39 9.05 42.08
C PRO A 2 -17.17 8.10 41.94
N ASP A 3 -16.92 7.78 40.66
CA ASP A 3 -15.68 7.47 39.93
C ASP A 3 -14.58 6.57 40.53
N ALA A 4 -14.41 5.42 39.89
CA ALA A 4 -13.22 5.20 39.07
C ALA A 4 -13.46 4.02 38.11
N CYS A 5 -13.89 4.33 36.88
CA CYS A 5 -13.54 3.48 35.74
C CYS A 5 -12.01 3.42 35.72
N ARG A 6 -11.45 2.30 36.17
CA ARG A 6 -10.01 2.09 36.21
C ARG A 6 -9.52 1.98 34.78
N ASP A 7 -9.02 3.10 34.27
CA ASP A 7 -8.22 3.17 33.05
C ASP A 7 -7.10 2.14 33.16
N SER A 8 -7.31 1.01 32.51
CA SER A 8 -6.36 -0.07 32.41
C SER A 8 -5.66 0.16 31.08
N ARG A 9 -4.56 0.92 31.19
CA ARG A 9 -3.54 1.17 30.19
C ARG A 9 -3.50 0.07 29.14
N HIS A 10 -3.70 0.47 27.88
CA HIS A 10 -3.38 -0.34 26.71
C HIS A 10 -1.85 -0.51 26.64
N GLU A 11 -1.29 -1.39 27.46
CA GLU A 11 0.12 -1.79 27.39
C GLU A 11 0.21 -3.07 26.55
N ASN A 12 0.81 -2.91 25.35
CA ASN A 12 1.02 -3.87 24.27
C ASN A 12 -0.14 -4.05 23.28
N ALA A 13 -0.30 -3.06 22.40
CA ALA A 13 -0.72 -3.36 21.04
C ALA A 13 0.46 -4.09 20.37
N ASP A 14 0.42 -5.42 20.39
CA ASP A 14 1.25 -6.23 19.52
C ASP A 14 0.88 -5.87 18.08
N PHE A 15 1.64 -4.97 17.45
CA PHE A 15 1.56 -4.66 16.01
C PHE A 15 2.14 -5.84 15.21
N LEU A 16 1.65 -7.05 15.47
CA LEU A 16 1.98 -8.22 14.70
C LEU A 16 1.26 -8.08 13.36
N THR A 17 2.02 -7.85 12.30
CA THR A 17 1.53 -8.06 10.93
C THR A 17 1.02 -9.49 10.88
N VAL A 18 -0.29 -9.68 10.68
CA VAL A 18 -0.87 -11.00 10.46
C VAL A 18 -0.18 -11.57 9.21
N ARG A 19 0.79 -12.47 9.41
CA ARG A 19 1.50 -13.18 8.34
C ARG A 19 0.79 -14.47 7.96
N GLU A 20 -0.17 -14.90 8.77
CA GLU A 20 -0.98 -16.08 8.56
C GLU A 20 -2.33 -15.64 7.98
N GLY A 21 -2.36 -15.56 6.67
CA GLY A 21 -3.58 -15.49 5.87
C GLY A 21 -3.30 -16.25 4.59
N GLU A 22 -4.27 -17.01 4.10
CA GLU A 22 -4.17 -17.56 2.75
C GLU A 22 -3.95 -16.40 1.77
N ALA A 23 -3.26 -16.69 0.66
CA ALA A 23 -3.02 -15.70 -0.38
C ALA A 23 -4.36 -15.39 -1.05
N ALA A 24 -5.17 -14.52 -0.45
CA ALA A 24 -6.57 -14.27 -0.84
C ALA A 24 -6.73 -13.95 -2.33
N TYR A 25 -5.75 -13.26 -2.93
CA TYR A 25 -5.75 -13.00 -4.38
C TYR A 25 -5.59 -14.28 -5.23
N ARG A 26 -4.83 -15.27 -4.74
CA ARG A 26 -4.67 -16.58 -5.39
C ARG A 26 -5.96 -17.40 -5.34
N GLU A 27 -6.76 -17.31 -4.28
CA GLU A 27 -8.09 -17.93 -4.23
C GLU A 27 -9.06 -17.29 -5.22
N LEU A 28 -8.93 -15.98 -5.44
CA LEU A 28 -9.71 -15.24 -6.44
C LEU A 28 -9.20 -15.45 -7.88
N GLY A 29 -8.10 -16.21 -8.06
CA GLY A 29 -7.47 -16.43 -9.36
C GLY A 29 -6.87 -15.16 -9.98
N LEU A 30 -6.55 -14.16 -9.15
CA LEU A 30 -5.99 -12.88 -9.56
C LEU A 30 -4.49 -12.85 -9.30
N ASP A 31 -3.73 -12.52 -10.34
CA ASP A 31 -2.32 -12.21 -10.26
C ASP A 31 -2.09 -10.70 -10.23
N LEU A 32 -0.86 -10.28 -9.90
CA LEU A 32 -0.50 -8.85 -9.85
C LEU A 32 -0.67 -8.16 -11.23
N ALA A 33 -0.66 -8.94 -12.31
CA ALA A 33 -0.90 -8.48 -13.67
C ALA A 33 -2.37 -8.19 -14.00
N ASP A 34 -3.31 -8.59 -13.15
CA ASP A 34 -4.74 -8.30 -13.33
C ASP A 34 -5.13 -6.92 -12.78
N PHE A 35 -4.22 -6.25 -12.09
CA PHE A 35 -4.44 -4.93 -11.52
C PHE A 35 -3.87 -3.83 -12.41
N ASP A 36 -4.71 -2.84 -12.74
CA ASP A 36 -4.27 -1.61 -13.41
C ASP A 36 -3.53 -0.67 -12.45
N LEU A 37 -3.80 -0.75 -11.13
CA LEU A 37 -3.20 0.09 -10.10
C LEU A 37 -2.88 -0.72 -8.83
N VAL A 38 -1.64 -0.62 -8.38
CA VAL A 38 -1.16 -1.18 -7.12
C VAL A 38 -0.83 -0.03 -6.17
N TYR A 39 -1.44 -0.02 -4.99
CA TYR A 39 -1.11 0.93 -3.93
C TYR A 39 -0.10 0.30 -2.96
N ALA A 40 0.90 1.08 -2.56
CA ALA A 40 1.91 0.67 -1.60
C ALA A 40 2.21 1.76 -0.58
N PHE A 41 2.47 1.32 0.65
CA PHE A 41 2.98 2.15 1.75
C PHE A 41 4.30 1.53 2.24
N PRO A 42 5.40 1.74 1.50
CA PRO A 42 6.69 1.18 1.85
C PRO A 42 7.24 1.84 3.12
N TRP A 43 8.00 1.07 3.90
CA TRP A 43 8.90 1.67 4.89
C TRP A 43 10.00 2.47 4.16
N PRO A 44 10.63 3.47 4.80
CA PRO A 44 11.72 4.21 4.19
C PRO A 44 12.83 3.28 3.71
N GLY A 45 13.14 3.32 2.41
CA GLY A 45 14.14 2.46 1.77
C GLY A 45 13.58 1.20 1.10
N GLU A 46 12.29 0.91 1.21
CA GLU A 46 11.65 -0.23 0.52
C GLU A 46 11.00 0.12 -0.82
N GLU A 47 11.03 1.40 -1.23
CA GLU A 47 10.39 1.88 -2.46
C GLU A 47 10.86 1.09 -3.69
N GLU A 48 12.16 0.81 -3.78
CA GLU A 48 12.78 0.05 -4.87
C GLU A 48 12.22 -1.38 -4.96
N ARG A 49 11.91 -2.00 -3.82
CA ARG A 49 11.34 -3.36 -3.78
C ARG A 49 9.95 -3.39 -4.39
N PHE A 50 9.11 -2.41 -4.09
CA PHE A 50 7.77 -2.31 -4.69
C PHE A 50 7.84 -1.98 -6.17
N LEU A 51 8.79 -1.13 -6.58
CA LEU A 51 9.03 -0.82 -8.00
C LEU A 51 9.44 -2.06 -8.80
N GLU A 52 10.35 -2.87 -8.26
CA GLU A 52 10.77 -4.12 -8.89
C GLU A 52 9.62 -5.14 -8.97
N MET A 53 8.88 -5.31 -7.88
CA MET A 53 7.73 -6.22 -7.82
C MET A 53 6.70 -5.90 -8.90
N VAL A 54 6.26 -4.64 -9.03
CA VAL A 54 5.28 -4.25 -10.06
C VAL A 54 5.86 -4.37 -11.46
N ARG A 55 7.16 -4.09 -11.63
CA ARG A 55 7.83 -4.24 -12.92
C ARG A 55 7.92 -5.69 -13.40
N VAL A 56 8.13 -6.65 -12.49
CA VAL A 56 8.31 -8.07 -12.82
C VAL A 56 6.98 -8.81 -12.88
N CYS A 57 6.07 -8.54 -11.94
CA CYS A 57 4.82 -9.30 -11.79
C CYS A 57 3.60 -8.58 -12.35
N GLY A 58 3.67 -7.27 -12.60
CA GLY A 58 2.57 -6.48 -13.13
C GLY A 58 2.46 -6.53 -14.65
N ARG A 59 1.33 -6.06 -15.16
CA ARG A 59 1.11 -5.84 -16.60
C ARG A 59 1.91 -4.61 -17.05
N ARG A 60 2.07 -4.46 -18.36
CA ARG A 60 2.88 -3.40 -18.98
C ARG A 60 2.44 -1.98 -18.59
N ASP A 61 1.17 -1.83 -18.30
CA ASP A 61 0.43 -0.61 -17.97
C ASP A 61 -0.03 -0.59 -16.50
N THR A 62 0.39 -1.56 -15.67
CA THR A 62 0.15 -1.49 -14.23
C THR A 62 0.88 -0.29 -13.64
N LEU A 63 0.12 0.55 -12.94
CA LEU A 63 0.61 1.70 -12.21
C LEU A 63 0.92 1.32 -10.77
N LEU A 64 1.97 1.93 -10.21
CA LEU A 64 2.30 1.83 -8.79
C LEU A 64 2.13 3.20 -8.15
N LEU A 65 1.25 3.30 -7.16
CA LEU A 65 1.07 4.48 -6.33
C LEU A 65 1.70 4.24 -4.97
N ILE A 66 2.76 4.98 -4.67
CA ILE A 66 3.43 4.97 -3.37
C ILE A 66 3.00 6.21 -2.60
N TYR A 67 2.72 6.04 -1.31
CA TYR A 67 2.64 7.17 -0.38
C TYR A 67 3.87 7.18 0.53
N GLY A 68 4.76 8.16 0.33
CA GLY A 68 5.90 8.42 1.21
C GLY A 68 5.54 9.48 2.25
N ALA A 69 5.94 9.27 3.51
CA ALA A 69 5.64 10.21 4.60
C ALA A 69 6.22 11.62 4.35
N SER A 70 7.33 11.72 3.62
CA SER A 70 7.99 12.99 3.28
C SER A 70 7.58 13.55 1.91
N ASP A 71 7.33 12.68 0.94
CA ASP A 71 7.14 13.06 -0.47
C ASP A 71 5.65 13.04 -0.91
N GLY A 72 4.76 12.54 -0.05
CA GLY A 72 3.35 12.37 -0.37
C GLY A 72 3.12 11.29 -1.42
N TYR A 73 2.13 11.49 -2.28
CA TYR A 73 1.77 10.52 -3.32
C TYR A 73 2.73 10.61 -4.52
N GLN A 74 3.26 9.46 -4.92
CA GLN A 74 4.13 9.29 -6.07
C GLN A 74 3.57 8.19 -6.97
N LEU A 75 3.39 8.50 -8.25
CA LEU A 75 2.88 7.56 -9.25
C LEU A 75 4.01 7.09 -10.15
N PHE A 76 4.04 5.79 -10.41
CA PHE A 76 5.05 5.16 -11.25
C PHE A 76 4.39 4.28 -12.32
N GLU A 77 4.94 4.35 -13.52
CA GLU A 77 4.62 3.48 -14.64
C GLU A 77 5.92 2.80 -15.10
N ARG A 78 5.95 1.47 -15.12
CA ARG A 78 7.15 0.69 -15.53
C ARG A 78 8.44 1.10 -14.81
N GLY A 79 8.35 1.46 -13.53
CA GLY A 79 9.47 1.91 -12.71
C GLY A 79 9.92 3.35 -12.97
N ARG A 80 9.19 4.12 -13.78
CA ARG A 80 9.43 5.54 -14.02
C ARG A 80 8.38 6.37 -13.33
N ARG A 81 8.80 7.42 -12.63
CA ARG A 81 7.86 8.35 -11.99
C ARG A 81 7.14 9.15 -13.07
N ILE A 82 5.80 9.18 -12.99
CA ILE A 82 4.94 9.99 -13.85
C ILE A 82 4.23 11.05 -13.00
N PRO A 83 3.89 12.22 -13.58
CA PRO A 83 3.09 13.20 -12.87
C PRO A 83 1.73 12.60 -12.50
N LEU A 84 1.26 12.88 -11.28
CA LEU A 84 -0.10 12.53 -10.90
C LEU A 84 -1.08 13.25 -11.85
N PRO A 85 -2.11 12.55 -12.36
CA PRO A 85 -3.14 13.20 -13.14
C PRO A 85 -3.75 14.30 -12.29
N ALA A 86 -3.89 15.50 -12.87
CA ALA A 86 -4.59 16.58 -12.20
C ALA A 86 -5.97 16.05 -11.80
N ALA A 87 -6.31 16.17 -10.52
CA ALA A 87 -7.63 15.80 -10.03
C ALA A 87 -8.65 16.58 -10.87
N GLN A 88 -9.31 15.90 -11.79
CA GLN A 88 -10.40 16.49 -12.57
C GLN A 88 -11.55 16.68 -11.60
N ASN A 89 -11.59 17.85 -10.96
CA ASN A 89 -12.70 18.30 -10.13
C ASN A 89 -13.91 18.45 -11.05
N ARG A 90 -14.66 17.36 -11.23
CA ARG A 90 -16.01 17.42 -11.78
C ARG A 90 -16.93 17.83 -10.64
N SER A 91 -17.09 19.14 -10.47
CA SER A 91 -18.21 19.74 -9.76
C SER A 91 -19.51 19.56 -10.55
#